data_AF-A0A832LAR6-F1
#
_entry.id   AF-A0A832LAR6-F1
#
_cell.length_a   1.000
_cell.length_b   1.000
_cell.length_c   1.000
_cell.angle_alpha   90.00
_cell.angle_beta   90.00
_cell.angle_gamma   90.00
#
_symmetry.space_group_name_H-M   'P 1'
#
loop_
_entity.id
_entity.type
_entity.pdbx_description
1 polymer ?
#
loop_
_entity_poly.entity_id
_entity_poly.type
_entity_poly.pdbx_seq_one_letter_code
_entity_poly.pdbx_strand_id
1 'polypeptide(L)' 'MKTIAECNTLFQAEVIKGNLENEGFHPVVFDNSMNSFLPVNTTYGKNLIYVRVPDEEYDLVKKYLKNS' A
#
# COMPACT_ATOMS: atom_id res chain seq x y z
N MET A 1 10.42 0.53 -8.11
CA MET A 1 9.34 0.44 -7.09
C MET A 1 8.15 -0.32 -7.64
N LYS A 2 7.73 -1.41 -7.00
CA LYS A 2 6.59 -2.25 -7.41
C LYS A 2 5.47 -2.21 -6.38
N THR A 3 4.23 -2.27 -6.86
CA THR A 3 3.01 -2.25 -6.02
C THR A 3 2.74 -3.63 -5.44
N ILE A 4 2.57 -3.69 -4.12
CA ILE A 4 2.30 -4.91 -3.36
C ILE A 4 0.86 -5.00 -2.87
N ALA A 5 0.21 -3.86 -2.63
CA ALA A 5 -1.17 -3.80 -2.18
C ALA A 5 -1.85 -2.53 -2.68
N GLU A 6 -3.14 -2.64 -2.98
CA GLU A 6 -4.03 -1.53 -3.27
C GLU A 6 -5.03 -1.41 -2.13
N CYS A 7 -5.18 -0.22 -1.56
CA CYS A 7 -5.98 0.03 -0.37
C CYS A 7 -7.09 1.03 -0.67
N ASN A 8 -8.21 0.85 0.03
CA ASN A 8 -9.33 1.78 -0.02
C ASN A 8 -9.18 2.96 0.95
N THR A 9 -8.39 2.77 2.01
CA THR A 9 -8.18 3.77 3.07
C THR A 9 -6.70 3.92 3.39
N LEU A 10 -6.30 5.13 3.81
CA LEU A 10 -4.93 5.42 4.24
C LEU A 10 -4.57 4.58 5.46
N PHE A 11 -5.53 4.38 6.35
CA PHE A 11 -5.36 3.52 7.53
C PHE A 11 -4.94 2.10 7.16
N GLN A 12 -5.61 1.47 6.17
CA GLN A 12 -5.20 0.14 5.71
C GLN A 12 -3.78 0.13 5.14
N ALA A 13 -3.43 1.15 4.36
CA ALA A 13 -2.11 1.26 3.77
C ALA A 13 -1.00 1.44 4.82
N GLU A 14 -1.25 2.26 5.85
CA GLU A 14 -0.31 2.47 6.97
C GLU A 14 -0.16 1.22 7.84
N VAL A 15 -1.22 0.43 8.05
CA VAL A 15 -1.10 -0.85 8.76
C VAL A 15 -0.21 -1.83 8.00
N ILE A 16 -0.42 -1.96 6.68
CA ILE A 16 0.41 -2.85 5.84
C ILE A 16 1.87 -2.36 5.84
N LYS A 17 2.07 -1.05 5.72
CA LYS A 17 3.39 -0.42 5.78
C LYS A 17 4.09 -0.73 7.11
N GLY A 18 3.43 -0.51 8.26
CA GLY A 18 4.00 -0.77 9.57
C GLY A 18 4.37 -2.25 9.79
N ASN A 19 3.55 -3.18 9.31
CA ASN A 19 3.87 -4.61 9.38
C ASN A 19 5.14 -4.95 8.57
N LEU A 20 5.29 -4.36 7.39
CA LEU A 20 6.46 -4.60 6.53
C LEU A 20 7.73 -3.92 7.08
N GLU A 21 7.60 -2.72 7.66
CA GLU A 21 8.71 -2.03 8.33
C GLU A 21 9.21 -2.84 9.55
N ASN A 22 8.31 -3.47 10.31
CA ASN A 22 8.68 -4.33 11.43
C ASN A 22 9.51 -5.56 11.01
N GLU A 23 9.35 -6.03 9.77
CA GLU A 23 10.14 -7.13 9.20
C GLU A 23 11.43 -6.65 8.51
N GLY A 24 11.69 -5.33 8.51
CA GLY A 24 12.87 -4.73 7.92
C GLY A 24 12.76 -4.40 6.43
N PHE A 25 11.56 -4.40 5.86
CA PHE A 25 11.32 -3.92 4.49
C PHE A 25 11.13 -2.40 4.45
N HIS A 26 11.22 -1.81 3.25
CA HIS A 26 11.13 -0.36 3.03
C HIS A 26 9.90 0.03 2.19
N PRO A 27 8.67 -0.19 2.69
CA PRO A 27 7.45 0.19 1.98
C PRO A 27 7.24 1.70 1.92
N VAL A 28 6.63 2.15 0.82
CA VAL A 28 6.21 3.53 0.58
C VAL A 28 4.74 3.55 0.21
N VAL A 29 3.96 4.37 0.89
CA VAL A 29 2.54 4.58 0.62
C VAL A 29 2.38 5.74 -0.37
N PHE A 30 1.67 5.49 -1.46
CA PHE A 30 1.30 6.50 -2.46
C PHE A 30 -0.21 6.74 -2.37
N ASP A 31 -0.59 7.90 -1.86
CA ASP A 31 -1.98 8.33 -1.79
C ASP A 31 -2.32 9.27 -2.96
N ASN A 32 -3.09 8.77 -3.93
CA ASN A 32 -3.63 9.54 -5.05
C ASN A 32 -5.06 10.03 -4.79
N SER A 33 -5.61 9.87 -3.58
CA SER A 33 -6.97 10.31 -3.24
C SER A 33 -7.14 11.83 -3.35
N MET A 34 -6.06 12.57 -3.10
CA MET A 34 -6.02 14.03 -3.16
C MET A 34 -5.95 14.61 -4.58
N ASN A 35 -5.69 13.78 -5.62
CA ASN A 35 -5.79 14.20 -7.02
C ASN A 35 -7.25 14.32 -7.51
N SER A 36 -8.23 13.98 -6.68
CA SER A 36 -9.64 14.24 -6.97
C SER A 36 -10.09 15.51 -6.26
N PHE A 37 -10.57 16.49 -7.03
CA PHE A 37 -11.12 17.78 -6.54
C PHE A 37 -12.41 17.62 -5.70
N LEU A 38 -12.85 16.40 -5.40
CA LEU A 38 -14.11 16.08 -4.75
C LEU A 38 -13.86 15.24 -3.49
N PRO A 39 -14.63 15.45 -2.41
CA PRO A 39 -14.52 14.64 -1.20
C PRO A 39 -14.71 13.16 -1.55
N VAL A 40 -13.72 12.37 -1.15
CA VAL A 40 -13.58 10.95 -1.48
C VAL A 40 -14.75 10.17 -0.87
N ASN A 41 -15.76 9.87 -1.68
CA ASN A 41 -16.83 8.91 -1.35
C ASN A 41 -16.39 7.50 -1.77
N THR A 42 -15.46 6.88 -1.05
CA THR A 42 -15.01 5.51 -1.35
C THR A 42 -15.70 4.48 -0.47
N THR A 43 -17.01 4.31 -0.67
CA THR A 43 -17.66 3.02 -0.39
C THR A 43 -17.60 2.09 -1.63
N TYR A 44 -17.36 2.65 -2.83
CA TYR A 44 -17.30 1.92 -4.13
C TYR A 44 -16.32 2.54 -5.17
N GLY A 45 -15.40 3.43 -4.75
CA GLY A 45 -14.48 4.13 -5.67
C GLY A 45 -13.22 3.32 -6.00
N LYS A 46 -12.54 3.66 -7.10
CA LYS A 46 -11.23 3.08 -7.48
C LYS A 46 -10.26 3.16 -6.30
N ASN A 47 -9.46 2.12 -6.09
CA ASN A 47 -8.35 2.15 -5.13
C ASN A 47 -7.39 3.29 -5.54
N LEU A 48 -7.29 4.32 -4.70
CA LEU A 48 -6.41 5.47 -4.93
C LEU A 48 -5.15 5.41 -4.06
N ILE A 49 -5.02 4.40 -3.20
CA ILE A 49 -3.92 4.30 -2.25
C ILE A 49 -3.15 3.02 -2.54
N TYR A 50 -1.85 3.15 -2.79
CA TYR A 50 -0.98 2.06 -3.20
C TYR A 50 0.17 1.90 -2.22
N VAL A 51 0.42 0.68 -1.75
CA VAL A 51 1.64 0.35 -1.01
C VAL A 51 2.65 -0.22 -2.00
N ARG A 52 3.84 0.37 -2.05
CA ARG A 52 4.91 0.00 -2.98
C ARG A 52 6.20 -0.28 -2.23
N VAL A 53 7.05 -1.13 -2.78
CA VAL A 53 8.36 -1.48 -2.20
C VAL A 53 9.45 -1.38 -3.27
N PRO A 54 10.74 -1.28 -2.89
CA PRO A 54 11.87 -1.42 -3.81
C PRO A 54 11.76 -2.69 -4.65
N ASP A 55 12.27 -2.65 -5.88
CA ASP A 55 12.09 -3.77 -6.82
C ASP A 55 12.84 -5.02 -6.37
N GLU A 56 13.93 -4.80 -5.62
CA GLU A 56 14.77 -5.81 -4.98
C GLU A 56 14.03 -6.56 -3.86
N GLU A 57 13.11 -5.88 -3.17
CA GLU A 57 12.36 -6.44 -2.02
C GLU A 57 11.04 -7.08 -2.44
N TYR A 58 10.57 -6.83 -3.66
CA TYR A 58 9.23 -7.19 -4.11
C TYR A 58 8.89 -8.68 -3.96
N ASP A 59 9.79 -9.57 -4.38
CA ASP A 59 9.54 -11.02 -4.33
C ASP A 59 9.58 -11.56 -2.89
N LEU A 60 10.42 -10.98 -2.04
CA LEU A 60 10.52 -11.32 -0.62
C LEU A 60 9.25 -10.89 0.13
N VAL A 61 8.82 -9.65 -0.09
CA VAL A 61 7.58 -9.10 0.48
C VAL A 61 6.36 -9.89 0.02
N LYS A 62 6.29 -10.25 -1.27
CA LYS A 62 5.21 -11.07 -1.81
C LYS A 62 5.16 -12.47 -1.19
N LYS A 63 6.31 -13.03 -0.83
CA LYS A 63 6.40 -14.32 -0.12
C LYS A 63 5.96 -14.18 1.34
N TYR A 64 6.37 -13.11 2.01
CA TYR A 64 5.95 -12.80 3.38
C TYR A 64 4.42 -12.67 3.47
N LEU A 65 3.82 -11.82 2.63
CA LEU A 65 2.37 -11.57 2.61
C LEU A 65 1.51 -12.80 2.24
N LYS A 66 2.10 -13.83 1.61
CA LYS A 66 1.40 -15.09 1.34
C LYS A 66 1.39 -16.06 2.53
N ASN A 67 2.33 -15.89 3.45
CA ASN A 67 2.51 -16.75 4.62
C ASN A 67 1.92 -16.14 5.91
N SER A 68 1.54 -14.86 5.88
CA SER A 68 0.80 -14.14 6.92
C SER A 68 -0.71 -14.34 6.79
#